data_AF-A0A8T4DHC6-F1
#
_entry.id   AF-A0A8T4DHC6-F1
#
_cell.length_a   1.000
_cell.length_b   1.000
_cell.length_c   1.000
_cell.angle_alpha   90.00
_cell.angle_beta   90.00
_cell.angle_gamma   90.00
#
_symmetry.space_group_name_H-M   'P 1'
#
loop_
_entity.id
_entity.type
_entity.pdbx_description
1 polymer ?
#
loop_
_entity_poly.entity_id
_entity_poly.type
_entity_poly.pdbx_seq_one_letter_code
_entity_poly.pdbx_strand_id
1 'polypeptide(L)'
;MKPVGLLVHGPEVVDEGEVERALEALKEAGFTVEAALGGITGKTAVIDAGMQRVIDISKDMRPSEVIDDFLQRGIDFILLANHAKTEESGFVLGEGILKNFLKRSKGKETNLSFVQLEYSSRILIRWLVKPGDEHVYGTIRGVFSEFEAREPYKPESRCKKESGLVYREIRGVHPGEKIVVDGVIIGTASSESGTNRVTLVVKDGNIVELVGGTLIAHNLEKLPPLDLEREMVKTASVIRRTTPKRVERGELQNNPRTKKLVCFFFTVETLFPKLARADCAVAVAVTIGDDTTSIAGDILKRFGIPMIGITDGDADGLITGIESGALEEYAQFLPQGSVIIRLKPETDDVIGERVKEDIFKGSDEIVLDGDIETRIEELKHRILELAKDDIIGVLDSSPRRAKEEAKEL
;
A
#
# COMPACT_ATOMS: atom_id res chain seq x y z
N MET A 1 -13.64 21.15 23.03
CA MET A 1 -12.22 21.54 22.83
C MET A 1 -11.95 21.79 21.36
N LYS A 2 -10.75 22.25 20.99
CA LYS A 2 -10.30 22.36 19.60
C LYS A 2 -10.41 21.01 18.87
N PRO A 3 -10.76 20.95 17.56
CA PRO A 3 -10.77 19.69 16.83
C PRO A 3 -9.36 19.11 16.66
N VAL A 4 -9.26 17.79 16.68
CA VAL A 4 -8.01 17.03 16.49
C VAL A 4 -8.16 16.15 15.25
N GLY A 5 -7.18 16.21 14.35
CA GLY A 5 -7.07 15.33 13.19
C GLY A 5 -6.32 14.07 13.60
N LEU A 6 -6.97 12.91 13.57
CA LEU A 6 -6.31 11.62 13.80
C LEU A 6 -5.83 11.07 12.45
N LEU A 7 -4.54 11.22 12.17
CA LEU A 7 -3.90 10.63 10.99
C LEU A 7 -3.55 9.18 11.31
N VAL A 8 -4.22 8.24 10.65
CA VAL A 8 -3.95 6.80 10.82
C VAL A 8 -2.93 6.35 9.78
N HIS A 9 -1.91 5.59 10.20
CA HIS A 9 -0.92 5.03 9.29
C HIS A 9 -0.75 3.52 9.47
N GLY A 10 -0.81 2.80 8.34
CA GLY A 10 -0.57 1.37 8.28
C GLY A 10 -1.76 0.53 8.75
N PRO A 11 -1.78 -0.77 8.38
CA PRO A 11 -2.81 -1.69 8.83
C PRO A 11 -2.68 -2.10 10.31
N GLU A 12 -1.46 -2.12 10.86
CA GLU A 12 -1.20 -2.69 12.19
C GLU A 12 -1.98 -1.96 13.30
N VAL A 13 -1.99 -0.63 13.28
CA VAL A 13 -2.70 0.18 14.28
C VAL A 13 -4.23 0.00 14.21
N VAL A 14 -4.75 -0.41 13.05
CA VAL A 14 -6.17 -0.73 12.87
C VAL A 14 -6.46 -2.14 13.38
N ASP A 15 -5.67 -3.12 12.96
CA ASP A 15 -5.85 -4.55 13.31
C ASP A 15 -5.77 -4.81 14.81
N GLU A 16 -4.85 -4.12 15.48
CA GLU A 16 -4.66 -4.24 16.93
C GLU A 16 -5.77 -3.51 17.73
N GLY A 17 -6.70 -2.81 17.06
CA GLY A 17 -7.75 -2.03 17.71
C GLY A 17 -7.20 -0.80 18.44
N GLU A 18 -6.06 -0.28 18.00
CA GLU A 18 -5.39 0.85 18.62
C GLU A 18 -6.04 2.17 18.22
N VAL A 19 -6.45 2.30 16.95
CA VAL A 19 -7.20 3.47 16.49
C VAL A 19 -8.55 3.62 17.21
N GLU A 20 -9.28 2.52 17.41
CA GLU A 20 -10.55 2.54 18.17
C GLU A 20 -10.32 3.08 19.59
N ARG A 21 -9.31 2.57 20.30
CA ARG A 21 -8.92 3.05 21.63
C ARG A 21 -8.50 4.53 21.63
N ALA A 22 -7.72 4.97 20.64
CA ALA A 22 -7.33 6.38 20.53
C ALA A 22 -8.55 7.29 20.35
N LEU A 23 -9.48 6.90 19.47
CA LEU A 23 -10.70 7.66 19.20
C LEU A 23 -11.59 7.77 20.42
N GLU A 24 -11.80 6.68 21.15
CA GLU A 24 -12.58 6.66 22.40
C GLU A 24 -11.94 7.56 23.44
N ALA A 25 -10.65 7.38 23.74
CA ALA A 25 -9.94 8.14 24.75
C ALA A 25 -9.93 9.66 24.46
N LEU A 26 -9.74 10.05 23.20
CA LEU A 26 -9.80 11.47 22.79
C LEU A 26 -11.22 12.05 22.92
N LYS A 27 -12.26 11.29 22.55
CA LYS A 27 -13.66 11.74 22.67
C LYS A 27 -14.07 11.89 24.13
N GLU A 28 -13.70 10.94 24.99
CA GLU A 28 -13.93 11.00 26.44
C GLU A 28 -13.24 12.21 27.08
N ALA A 29 -12.08 12.60 26.56
CA ALA A 29 -11.38 13.82 26.96
C ALA A 29 -12.01 15.13 26.43
N GLY A 30 -13.08 15.06 25.63
CA GLY A 30 -13.82 16.20 25.13
C GLY A 30 -13.33 16.78 23.80
N PHE A 31 -12.50 16.04 23.05
CA PHE A 31 -12.10 16.41 21.70
C PHE A 31 -13.15 16.04 20.66
N THR A 32 -13.34 16.91 19.68
CA THR A 32 -13.94 16.53 18.39
C THR A 32 -12.83 15.95 17.54
N VAL A 33 -12.97 14.69 17.10
CA VAL A 33 -11.92 13.98 16.36
C VAL A 33 -12.40 13.65 14.96
N GLU A 34 -11.60 14.00 13.97
CA GLU A 34 -11.78 13.58 12.59
C GLU A 34 -10.61 12.68 12.20
N ALA A 35 -10.90 11.44 11.81
CA ALA A 35 -9.88 10.47 11.44
C ALA A 35 -9.82 10.28 9.93
N ALA A 36 -8.62 10.19 9.39
CA ALA A 36 -8.37 9.88 7.99
C ALA A 36 -7.12 9.02 7.86
N LEU A 37 -7.08 8.17 6.84
CA LEU A 37 -5.97 7.27 6.59
C LEU A 37 -5.34 7.53 5.23
N GLY A 38 -4.00 7.51 5.18
CA GLY A 38 -3.25 7.53 3.94
C GLY A 38 -2.59 6.18 3.62
N GLY A 39 -2.69 5.74 2.36
CA GLY A 39 -2.06 4.51 1.84
C GLY A 39 -3.01 3.32 1.68
N ILE A 40 -2.69 2.47 0.70
CA ILE A 40 -3.56 1.39 0.20
C ILE A 40 -3.80 0.30 1.24
N THR A 41 -2.74 -0.19 1.89
CA THR A 41 -2.82 -1.34 2.80
C THR A 41 -3.61 -1.03 4.07
N GLY A 42 -3.48 0.19 4.59
CA GLY A 42 -4.28 0.67 5.72
C GLY A 42 -5.77 0.79 5.36
N LYS A 43 -6.13 1.18 4.13
CA LYS A 43 -7.54 1.21 3.69
C LYS A 43 -8.16 -0.19 3.75
N THR A 44 -7.43 -1.21 3.32
CA THR A 44 -7.85 -2.60 3.42
C THR A 44 -8.13 -2.99 4.88
N ALA A 45 -7.27 -2.59 5.82
CA ALA A 45 -7.50 -2.85 7.24
C ALA A 45 -8.73 -2.09 7.81
N VAL A 46 -8.97 -0.85 7.37
CA VAL A 46 -10.17 -0.09 7.74
C VAL A 46 -11.45 -0.76 7.23
N ILE A 47 -11.41 -1.31 6.02
CA ILE A 47 -12.52 -2.09 5.45
C ILE A 47 -12.73 -3.36 6.27
N ASP A 48 -11.67 -4.14 6.50
CA ASP A 48 -11.73 -5.36 7.30
C ASP A 48 -12.32 -5.12 8.70
N ALA A 49 -11.97 -3.99 9.30
CA ALA A 49 -12.47 -3.57 10.59
C ALA A 49 -13.85 -2.89 10.54
N GLY A 50 -14.49 -2.74 9.38
CA GLY A 50 -15.79 -2.05 9.27
C GLY A 50 -15.76 -0.59 9.74
N MET A 51 -14.59 0.05 9.75
CA MET A 51 -14.36 1.39 10.31
C MET A 51 -14.55 2.53 9.30
N GLN A 52 -15.06 2.23 8.11
CA GLN A 52 -15.20 3.17 6.98
C GLN A 52 -16.08 4.39 7.29
N ARG A 53 -16.97 4.29 8.30
CA ARG A 53 -17.82 5.40 8.77
C ARG A 53 -17.14 6.30 9.81
N VAL A 54 -15.98 5.87 10.31
CA VAL A 54 -15.25 6.53 11.41
C VAL A 54 -13.91 7.08 10.92
N ILE A 55 -13.26 6.37 10.00
CA ILE A 55 -11.98 6.76 9.39
C ILE A 55 -12.24 7.05 7.91
N ASP A 56 -12.00 8.30 7.48
CA ASP A 56 -12.11 8.68 6.08
C ASP A 56 -11.01 8.00 5.24
N ILE A 57 -11.46 7.13 4.34
CA ILE A 57 -10.65 6.45 3.34
C ILE A 57 -11.09 6.77 1.90
N SER A 58 -11.99 7.76 1.74
CA SER A 58 -12.61 8.09 0.45
C SER A 58 -11.62 8.68 -0.56
N LYS A 59 -10.55 9.30 -0.07
CA LYS A 59 -9.50 9.93 -0.88
C LYS A 59 -8.28 9.03 -0.98
N ASP A 60 -7.58 9.09 -2.11
CA ASP A 60 -6.30 8.41 -2.26
C ASP A 60 -5.16 9.40 -2.03
N MET A 61 -4.72 9.44 -0.77
CA MET A 61 -3.74 10.40 -0.28
C MET A 61 -2.61 9.69 0.43
N ARG A 62 -1.41 10.23 0.29
CA ARG A 62 -0.25 9.92 1.13
C ARG A 62 -0.49 10.52 2.52
N PRO A 63 0.11 9.98 3.60
CA PRO A 63 -0.10 10.51 4.95
C PRO A 63 0.19 12.01 5.10
N SER A 64 1.21 12.51 4.39
CA SER A 64 1.51 13.94 4.37
C SER A 64 0.45 14.79 3.65
N GLU A 65 -0.27 14.24 2.67
CA GLU A 65 -1.36 14.93 1.96
C GLU A 65 -2.65 14.94 2.79
N VAL A 66 -2.83 13.93 3.65
CA VAL A 66 -3.89 13.95 4.68
C VAL A 66 -3.69 15.13 5.65
N ILE A 67 -2.44 15.49 5.97
CA ILE A 67 -2.13 16.70 6.75
C ILE A 67 -2.62 17.96 6.01
N ASP A 68 -2.33 18.06 4.70
CA ASP A 68 -2.79 19.19 3.88
C ASP A 68 -4.33 19.28 3.88
N ASP A 69 -5.02 18.15 3.75
CA ASP A 69 -6.49 18.07 3.77
C ASP A 69 -7.09 18.50 5.12
N PHE A 70 -6.52 18.05 6.24
CA PHE A 70 -6.94 18.49 7.57
C PHE A 70 -6.81 20.01 7.74
N LEU A 71 -5.68 20.58 7.32
CA LEU A 71 -5.43 22.01 7.42
C LEU A 71 -6.41 22.83 6.58
N GLN A 72 -6.73 22.38 5.36
CA GLN A 72 -7.74 23.01 4.51
C GLN A 72 -9.13 23.03 5.16
N ARG A 73 -9.43 22.05 6.01
CA ARG A 73 -10.68 21.95 6.78
C ARG A 73 -10.60 22.64 8.15
N GLY A 74 -9.51 23.34 8.45
CA GLY A 74 -9.32 24.09 9.70
C GLY A 74 -8.89 23.23 10.89
N ILE A 75 -8.42 22.01 10.65
CA ILE A 75 -7.89 21.10 11.68
C ILE A 75 -6.38 21.18 11.65
N ASP A 76 -5.80 21.85 12.63
CA ASP A 76 -4.38 22.17 12.70
C ASP A 76 -3.66 21.59 13.93
N PHE A 77 -4.35 20.74 14.70
CA PHE A 77 -3.70 19.83 15.65
C PHE A 77 -3.86 18.40 15.14
N ILE A 78 -2.76 17.78 14.74
CA ILE A 78 -2.75 16.45 14.13
C ILE A 78 -2.03 15.48 15.06
N LEU A 79 -2.72 14.38 15.37
CA LEU A 79 -2.16 13.23 16.07
C LEU A 79 -1.99 12.08 15.06
N LEU A 80 -0.75 11.71 14.77
CA LEU A 80 -0.43 10.51 14.00
C LEU A 80 -0.55 9.28 14.91
N ALA A 81 -1.44 8.35 14.59
CA ALA A 81 -1.50 7.03 15.21
C ALA A 81 -0.74 6.02 14.35
N ASN A 82 0.29 5.40 14.92
CA ASN A 82 1.16 4.47 14.20
C ASN A 82 1.55 3.27 15.07
N HIS A 83 1.78 2.14 14.42
CA HIS A 83 2.36 0.94 15.02
C HIS A 83 3.53 0.47 14.15
N ALA A 84 4.71 0.98 14.46
CA ALA A 84 5.93 0.64 13.76
C ALA A 84 6.43 -0.76 14.13
N LYS A 85 7.34 -1.31 13.32
CA LYS A 85 8.07 -2.55 13.65
C LYS A 85 9.08 -2.35 14.79
N THR A 86 9.67 -1.16 14.85
CA THR A 86 10.66 -0.75 15.85
C THR A 86 10.48 0.72 16.17
N GLU A 87 10.93 1.14 17.35
CA GLU A 87 10.97 2.56 17.74
C GLU A 87 11.67 3.42 16.68
N GLU A 88 12.86 3.02 16.21
CA GLU A 88 13.63 3.77 15.20
C GLU A 88 12.82 3.97 13.91
N SER A 89 12.12 2.93 13.43
CA SER A 89 11.27 3.05 12.25
C SER A 89 10.04 3.95 12.47
N GLY A 90 9.49 3.98 13.69
CA GLY A 90 8.41 4.89 14.08
C GLY A 90 8.84 6.36 14.04
N PHE A 91 10.03 6.68 14.56
CA PHE A 91 10.61 8.02 14.45
C PHE A 91 10.87 8.41 12.98
N VAL A 92 11.49 7.52 12.19
CA VAL A 92 11.80 7.79 10.78
C VAL A 92 10.54 8.07 9.95
N LEU A 93 9.44 7.36 10.24
CA LEU A 93 8.16 7.59 9.58
C LEU A 93 7.61 8.99 9.90
N GLY A 94 7.48 9.34 11.18
CA GLY A 94 6.96 10.64 11.61
C GLY A 94 7.77 11.80 11.04
N GLU A 95 9.11 11.69 11.10
CA GLU A 95 10.03 12.66 10.50
C GLU A 95 9.77 12.80 8.99
N GLY A 96 9.67 11.67 8.29
CA GLY A 96 9.44 11.64 6.84
C GLY A 96 8.12 12.30 6.43
N ILE A 97 7.04 12.01 7.16
CA ILE A 97 5.71 12.60 6.91
C ILE A 97 5.79 14.13 7.10
N LEU A 98 6.32 14.59 8.23
CA LEU A 98 6.40 16.02 8.53
C LEU A 98 7.33 16.76 7.56
N LYS A 99 8.51 16.20 7.26
CA LYS A 99 9.46 16.77 6.30
C LYS A 99 8.86 16.92 4.91
N ASN A 100 8.16 15.89 4.43
CA ASN A 100 7.51 15.90 3.12
C ASN A 100 6.40 16.96 3.05
N PHE A 101 5.61 17.08 4.11
CA PHE A 101 4.62 18.16 4.24
C PHE A 101 5.28 19.55 4.20
N LEU A 102 6.25 19.83 5.08
CA LEU A 102 6.92 21.14 5.16
C LEU A 102 7.59 21.57 3.84
N LYS A 103 8.18 20.60 3.12
CA LYS A 103 8.79 20.82 1.81
C LYS A 103 7.74 21.26 0.78
N ARG A 104 6.56 20.64 0.75
CA ARG A 104 5.45 21.05 -0.14
C ARG A 104 4.87 22.40 0.26
N SER A 105 4.77 22.69 1.55
CA SER A 105 4.30 23.98 2.06
C SER A 105 5.29 25.14 1.83
N LYS A 106 6.42 24.90 1.15
CA LYS A 106 7.50 25.86 0.87
C LYS A 106 8.04 26.57 2.12
N GLY A 107 8.03 25.87 3.27
CA GLY A 107 8.55 26.41 4.53
C GLY A 107 7.83 27.66 5.05
N LYS A 108 6.61 27.97 4.57
CA LYS A 108 5.76 28.97 5.23
C LYS A 108 5.49 28.50 6.66
N GLU A 109 5.46 29.42 7.63
CA GLU A 109 5.09 29.11 9.02
C GLU A 109 3.80 28.29 9.02
N THR A 110 3.92 26.99 9.25
CA THR A 110 2.78 26.11 9.28
C THR A 110 2.15 26.32 10.63
N ASN A 111 0.99 26.94 10.64
CA ASN A 111 0.09 26.93 11.79
C ASN A 111 -0.39 25.47 11.98
N LEU A 112 0.49 24.60 12.47
CA LEU A 112 0.33 23.15 12.62
C LEU A 112 0.96 22.73 13.95
N SER A 113 0.24 21.91 14.70
CA SER A 113 0.81 21.03 15.72
C SER A 113 0.75 19.60 15.20
N PHE A 114 1.87 18.89 15.26
CA PHE A 114 2.01 17.50 14.86
C PHE A 114 2.60 16.70 16.01
N VAL A 115 1.87 15.69 16.47
CA VAL A 115 2.26 14.78 17.54
C VAL A 115 2.06 13.36 17.04
N GLN A 116 2.88 12.41 17.48
CA GLN A 116 2.74 11.01 17.11
C GLN A 116 2.53 10.13 18.34
N LEU A 117 1.50 9.30 18.28
CA LEU A 117 1.23 8.20 19.18
C LEU A 117 1.82 6.92 18.55
N GLU A 118 3.00 6.54 19.01
CA GLU A 118 3.70 5.32 18.59
C GLU A 118 3.33 4.16 19.52
N TYR A 119 2.45 3.29 19.07
CA TYR A 119 1.91 2.20 19.87
C TYR A 119 2.89 1.08 20.15
N SER A 120 3.78 0.79 19.19
CA SER A 120 4.73 -0.34 19.29
C SER A 120 5.69 -0.18 20.48
N SER A 121 6.23 1.03 20.67
CA SER A 121 7.14 1.36 21.76
C SER A 121 6.47 2.13 22.91
N ARG A 122 5.17 2.43 22.82
CA ARG A 122 4.40 3.22 23.80
C ARG A 122 5.01 4.60 24.03
N ILE A 123 5.28 5.32 22.94
CA ILE A 123 5.89 6.65 22.98
C ILE A 123 4.94 7.71 22.39
N LEU A 124 4.87 8.87 23.04
CA LEU A 124 4.22 10.07 22.52
C LEU A 124 5.29 11.06 22.05
N ILE A 125 5.50 11.17 20.73
CA ILE A 125 6.54 11.99 20.12
C ILE A 125 5.99 13.39 19.82
N ARG A 126 6.62 14.41 20.42
CA ARG A 126 6.25 15.82 20.23
C ARG A 126 6.99 16.44 19.06
N TRP A 127 6.58 16.17 17.83
CA TRP A 127 7.26 16.70 16.64
C TRP A 127 7.25 18.22 16.53
N LEU A 128 6.06 18.80 16.67
CA LEU A 128 5.86 20.24 16.63
C LEU A 128 4.60 20.56 17.42
N VAL A 129 4.67 21.44 18.40
CA VAL A 129 3.48 21.96 19.08
C VAL A 129 3.62 23.48 19.11
N LYS A 130 2.66 24.17 18.50
CA LYS A 130 2.66 25.64 18.50
C LYS A 130 2.33 26.16 19.90
N PRO A 131 2.80 27.36 20.30
CA PRO A 131 2.61 27.87 21.66
C PRO A 131 1.14 27.90 22.14
N GLY A 132 0.19 28.15 21.23
CA GLY A 132 -1.25 28.17 21.55
C GLY A 132 -1.89 26.80 21.80
N ASP A 133 -1.18 25.70 21.51
CA ASP A 133 -1.70 24.33 21.60
C ASP A 133 -1.12 23.54 22.79
N GLU A 134 -0.31 24.16 23.66
CA GLU A 134 0.31 23.48 24.80
C GLU A 134 -0.72 22.84 25.75
N HIS A 135 -1.87 23.49 25.95
CA HIS A 135 -2.96 22.88 26.74
C HIS A 135 -3.52 21.62 26.05
N VAL A 136 -3.70 21.65 24.73
CA VAL A 136 -4.19 20.50 23.96
C VAL A 136 -3.20 19.34 24.07
N TYR A 137 -1.90 19.61 23.88
CA TYR A 137 -0.86 18.61 24.06
C TYR A 137 -0.82 18.06 25.50
N GLY A 138 -0.94 18.92 26.51
CA GLY A 138 -1.01 18.53 27.91
C GLY A 138 -2.19 17.60 28.22
N THR A 139 -3.38 17.87 27.65
CA THR A 139 -4.53 16.98 27.77
C THR A 139 -4.29 15.65 27.08
N ILE A 140 -3.77 15.63 25.84
CA ILE A 140 -3.44 14.39 25.12
C ILE A 140 -2.42 13.55 25.90
N ARG A 141 -1.39 14.18 26.48
CA ARG A 141 -0.43 13.51 27.35
C ARG A 141 -1.08 12.93 28.62
N GLY A 142 -2.08 13.61 29.17
CA GLY A 142 -2.85 13.10 30.31
C GLY A 142 -3.73 11.91 29.93
N VAL A 143 -4.36 11.95 28.75
CA VAL A 143 -5.18 10.85 28.21
C VAL A 143 -4.35 9.61 27.94
N PHE A 144 -3.20 9.79 27.29
CA PHE A 144 -2.24 8.72 26.97
C PHE A 144 -1.09 8.69 27.99
N SER A 145 -1.42 8.75 29.29
CA SER A 145 -0.42 8.82 30.37
C SER A 145 0.47 7.58 30.48
N GLU A 146 0.04 6.45 29.90
CA GLU A 146 0.80 5.22 29.78
C GLU A 146 1.89 5.29 28.69
N PHE A 147 1.89 6.32 27.86
CA PHE A 147 2.91 6.55 26.84
C PHE A 147 4.02 7.46 27.36
N GLU A 148 5.27 7.08 27.13
CA GLU A 148 6.42 7.93 27.48
C GLU A 148 6.52 9.11 26.51
N ALA A 149 6.50 10.34 27.03
CA ALA A 149 6.70 11.52 26.20
C ALA A 149 8.16 11.62 25.75
N ARG A 150 8.39 11.77 24.44
CA ARG A 150 9.72 11.95 23.84
C ARG A 150 9.75 13.15 22.92
N GLU A 151 10.89 13.83 22.93
CA GLU A 151 11.21 14.85 21.93
C GLU A 151 11.81 14.18 20.68
N PRO A 152 11.63 14.77 19.48
CA PRO A 152 12.24 14.28 18.25
C PRO A 152 13.76 14.23 18.37
N TYR A 153 14.37 13.27 17.70
CA TYR A 153 15.82 13.31 17.48
C TYR A 153 16.19 14.52 16.64
N LYS A 154 17.43 15.00 16.80
CA LYS A 154 17.97 16.04 15.93
C LYS A 154 17.94 15.52 14.48
N PRO A 155 17.45 16.30 13.51
CA PRO A 155 17.46 15.89 12.12
C PRO A 155 18.89 15.61 11.66
N GLU A 156 19.18 14.36 11.34
CA GLU A 156 20.44 13.96 10.73
C GLU A 156 20.24 13.81 9.22
N SER A 157 21.18 14.31 8.42
CA SER A 157 21.17 13.99 6.99
C SER A 157 21.38 12.49 6.84
N ARG A 158 20.35 11.80 6.34
CA ARG A 158 20.43 10.40 5.94
C ARG A 158 21.23 10.21 4.65
N CYS A 159 21.46 11.30 3.91
CA CYS A 159 22.24 11.29 2.68
C CYS A 159 23.63 11.88 2.90
N LYS A 160 24.65 11.20 2.38
CA LYS A 160 26.04 11.67 2.34
C LYS A 160 26.53 11.65 0.89
N LYS A 161 27.32 12.65 0.51
CA LYS A 161 27.94 12.71 -0.82
C LYS A 161 29.45 12.65 -0.64
N GLU A 162 30.08 11.68 -1.27
CA GLU A 162 31.53 11.47 -1.17
C GLU A 162 32.05 10.91 -2.49
N SER A 163 33.10 11.53 -3.04
CA SER A 163 33.80 11.03 -4.24
C SER A 163 32.90 10.71 -5.45
N GLY A 164 31.84 11.51 -5.67
CA GLY A 164 30.88 11.31 -6.78
C GLY A 164 29.81 10.25 -6.51
N LEU A 165 29.80 9.65 -5.32
CA LEU A 165 28.77 8.72 -4.86
C LEU A 165 27.83 9.41 -3.89
N VAL A 166 26.56 9.00 -3.92
CA VAL A 166 25.52 9.40 -2.97
C VAL A 166 25.12 8.19 -2.16
N TYR A 167 25.24 8.30 -0.83
CA TYR A 167 24.91 7.25 0.12
C TYR A 167 23.65 7.64 0.85
N ARG A 168 22.65 6.76 0.93
CA ARG A 168 21.47 6.94 1.79
C ARG A 168 21.34 5.78 2.77
N GLU A 169 21.52 6.09 4.05
CA GLU A 169 21.30 5.13 5.13
C GLU A 169 19.79 4.92 5.36
N ILE A 170 19.39 3.66 5.41
CA ILE A 170 18.06 3.19 5.80
C ILE A 170 18.20 2.53 7.16
N ARG A 171 17.41 2.99 8.14
CA ARG A 171 17.47 2.57 9.54
C ARG A 171 16.25 1.73 9.94
N GLY A 172 16.35 0.98 11.04
CA GLY A 172 15.30 0.11 11.53
C GLY A 172 14.95 -1.06 10.60
N VAL A 173 15.91 -1.53 9.79
CA VAL A 173 15.72 -2.61 8.81
C VAL A 173 15.99 -3.96 9.47
N HIS A 174 15.12 -4.94 9.26
CA HIS A 174 15.32 -6.31 9.71
C HIS A 174 15.90 -7.19 8.60
N PRO A 175 16.69 -8.22 8.96
CA PRO A 175 17.10 -9.26 8.02
C PRO A 175 15.95 -9.80 7.18
N GLY A 176 16.16 -9.95 5.88
CA GLY A 176 15.18 -10.48 4.94
C GLY A 176 14.12 -9.49 4.46
N GLU A 177 14.07 -8.26 4.98
CA GLU A 177 13.15 -7.25 4.45
C GLU A 177 13.55 -6.79 3.05
N LYS A 178 12.55 -6.61 2.19
CA LYS A 178 12.70 -6.03 0.87
C LYS A 178 12.97 -4.54 0.98
N ILE A 179 13.84 -4.03 0.13
CA ILE A 179 14.13 -2.61 0.00
C ILE A 179 13.38 -2.09 -1.23
N VAL A 180 12.46 -1.16 -1.00
CA VAL A 180 11.60 -0.60 -2.03
C VAL A 180 11.98 0.85 -2.29
N VAL A 181 12.26 1.19 -3.54
CA VAL A 181 12.55 2.56 -4.00
C VAL A 181 11.50 2.95 -5.02
N ASP A 182 10.71 4.00 -4.72
CA ASP A 182 9.63 4.52 -5.57
C ASP A 182 8.67 3.45 -6.13
N GLY A 183 8.42 2.40 -5.33
CA GLY A 183 7.51 1.31 -5.67
C GLY A 183 8.19 0.08 -6.28
N VAL A 184 9.47 0.14 -6.61
CA VAL A 184 10.24 -0.98 -7.16
C VAL A 184 11.04 -1.68 -6.07
N ILE A 185 10.98 -3.01 -5.99
CA ILE A 185 11.80 -3.81 -5.09
C ILE A 185 13.18 -3.99 -5.71
N ILE A 186 14.18 -3.33 -5.12
CA ILE A 186 15.54 -3.27 -5.68
C ILE A 186 16.48 -4.30 -5.05
N GLY A 187 16.05 -4.98 -4.00
CA GLY A 187 16.93 -5.80 -3.19
C GLY A 187 16.35 -6.23 -1.85
N THR A 188 17.12 -7.00 -1.11
CA THR A 188 16.75 -7.53 0.21
C THR A 188 17.85 -7.26 1.23
N ALA A 189 17.49 -6.92 2.46
CA ALA A 189 18.43 -6.77 3.56
C ALA A 189 19.04 -8.11 3.96
N SER A 190 20.37 -8.15 4.08
CA SER A 190 21.10 -9.37 4.42
C SER A 190 20.98 -9.68 5.91
N SER A 191 20.94 -10.97 6.25
CA SER A 191 21.03 -11.46 7.63
C SER A 191 22.43 -11.34 8.23
N GLU A 192 23.45 -11.13 7.40
CA GLU A 192 24.85 -11.00 7.82
C GLU A 192 25.19 -9.61 8.35
N SER A 193 24.34 -8.62 8.05
CA SER A 193 24.42 -7.29 8.64
C SER A 193 23.99 -7.37 10.10
N GLY A 194 24.95 -7.42 11.03
CA GLY A 194 24.69 -7.30 12.48
C GLY A 194 24.15 -5.92 12.90
N THR A 195 23.78 -5.08 11.94
CA THR A 195 23.19 -3.76 12.16
C THR A 195 21.78 -3.74 11.55
N ASN A 196 20.80 -3.12 12.22
CA ASN A 196 19.45 -2.90 11.69
C ASN A 196 19.43 -1.77 10.63
N ARG A 197 20.44 -1.77 9.74
CA ARG A 197 20.72 -0.69 8.80
C ARG A 197 21.23 -1.26 7.50
N VAL A 198 20.85 -0.61 6.41
CA VAL A 198 21.41 -0.84 5.06
C VAL A 198 21.67 0.51 4.41
N THR A 199 22.60 0.57 3.45
CA THR A 199 22.93 1.82 2.76
C THR A 199 22.80 1.66 1.25
N LEU A 200 21.96 2.49 0.65
CA LEU A 200 21.91 2.63 -0.81
C LEU A 200 23.08 3.47 -1.28
N VAL A 201 23.78 3.00 -2.31
CA VAL A 201 24.84 3.73 -2.98
C VAL A 201 24.41 4.01 -4.41
N VAL A 202 24.40 5.29 -4.77
CA VAL A 202 24.03 5.76 -6.11
C VAL A 202 25.22 6.48 -6.75
N LYS A 203 25.43 6.20 -8.03
CA LYS A 203 26.38 6.88 -8.90
C LYS A 203 25.66 7.40 -10.14
N ASP A 204 25.80 8.68 -10.45
CA ASP A 204 25.20 9.31 -11.63
C ASP A 204 23.68 9.03 -11.75
N GLY A 205 22.98 8.98 -10.61
CA GLY A 205 21.54 8.68 -10.53
C GLY A 205 21.18 7.19 -10.52
N ASN A 206 22.13 6.28 -10.74
CA ASN A 206 21.85 4.83 -10.78
C ASN A 206 22.29 4.15 -9.49
N ILE A 207 21.49 3.21 -8.99
CA ILE A 207 21.86 2.38 -7.83
C ILE A 207 22.99 1.44 -8.28
N VAL A 208 24.11 1.49 -7.56
CA VAL A 208 25.29 0.65 -7.87
C VAL A 208 25.58 -0.38 -6.77
N GLU A 209 25.12 -0.14 -5.54
CA GLU A 209 25.37 -1.03 -4.41
C GLU A 209 24.30 -0.87 -3.33
N LEU A 210 24.01 -1.97 -2.62
CA LEU A 210 23.24 -2.01 -1.38
C LEU A 210 24.11 -2.59 -0.26
N VAL A 211 24.76 -1.73 0.52
CA VAL A 211 25.61 -2.18 1.63
C VAL A 211 24.71 -2.74 2.74
N GLY A 212 25.02 -3.97 3.19
CA GLY A 212 24.19 -4.69 4.16
C GLY A 212 23.00 -5.43 3.53
N GLY A 213 22.95 -5.54 2.20
CA GLY A 213 21.92 -6.29 1.48
C GLY A 213 22.39 -6.81 0.13
N THR A 214 21.45 -7.36 -0.62
CA THR A 214 21.66 -7.92 -1.96
C THR A 214 20.74 -7.21 -2.95
N LEU A 215 21.29 -6.71 -4.06
CA LEU A 215 20.50 -6.08 -5.13
C LEU A 215 19.83 -7.13 -6.03
N ILE A 216 18.67 -6.77 -6.58
CA ILE A 216 17.97 -7.50 -7.63
C ILE A 216 18.22 -6.75 -8.94
N ALA A 217 19.14 -7.26 -9.75
CA ALA A 217 19.69 -6.50 -10.89
C ALA A 217 18.65 -6.11 -11.94
N HIS A 218 17.76 -7.05 -12.33
CA HIS A 218 16.75 -6.79 -13.38
C HIS A 218 15.74 -5.70 -12.96
N ASN A 219 15.42 -5.59 -11.67
CA ASN A 219 14.51 -4.55 -11.17
C ASN A 219 15.13 -3.16 -11.19
N LEU A 220 16.46 -3.04 -11.20
CA LEU A 220 17.12 -1.73 -11.32
C LEU A 220 16.86 -1.06 -12.67
N GLU A 221 16.62 -1.86 -13.72
CA GLU A 221 16.31 -1.36 -15.06
C GLU A 221 14.96 -0.64 -15.13
N LYS A 222 14.05 -0.93 -14.18
CA LYS A 222 12.73 -0.31 -14.05
C LYS A 222 12.80 1.10 -13.46
N LEU A 223 13.94 1.50 -12.87
CA LEU A 223 14.09 2.78 -12.19
C LEU A 223 14.66 3.88 -13.10
N PRO A 224 14.08 5.09 -13.11
CA PRO A 224 14.71 6.25 -13.73
C PRO A 224 15.92 6.71 -12.91
N PRO A 225 16.75 7.64 -13.44
CA PRO A 225 17.81 8.27 -12.66
C PRO A 225 17.26 8.92 -11.38
N LEU A 226 17.85 8.56 -10.23
CA LEU A 226 17.34 8.88 -8.90
C LEU A 226 18.02 10.10 -8.27
N ASP A 227 17.25 10.86 -7.51
CA ASP A 227 17.74 11.77 -6.47
C ASP A 227 17.44 11.15 -5.10
N LEU A 228 18.41 10.41 -4.53
CA LEU A 228 18.23 9.73 -3.24
C LEU A 228 17.82 10.66 -2.10
N GLU A 229 17.99 11.98 -2.16
CA GLU A 229 17.44 12.86 -1.12
C GLU A 229 15.92 13.00 -1.17
N ARG A 230 15.32 12.66 -2.32
CA ARG A 230 13.91 12.86 -2.64
C ARG A 230 13.12 11.58 -2.74
N GLU A 231 13.77 10.48 -3.12
CA GLU A 231 13.04 9.23 -3.39
C GLU A 231 12.36 8.65 -2.16
N MET A 232 11.23 8.01 -2.40
CA MET A 232 10.51 7.27 -1.39
C MET A 232 11.21 5.93 -1.20
N VAL A 233 11.83 5.75 -0.04
CA VAL A 233 12.50 4.50 0.32
C VAL A 233 11.76 3.86 1.48
N LYS A 234 11.31 2.62 1.28
CA LYS A 234 10.57 1.82 2.25
C LYS A 234 11.27 0.47 2.45
N THR A 235 10.97 -0.16 3.57
CA THR A 235 11.37 -1.55 3.84
C THR A 235 10.16 -2.33 4.30
N ALA A 236 9.98 -3.54 3.77
CA ALA A 236 8.88 -4.41 4.17
C ALA A 236 9.27 -5.87 4.00
N SER A 237 8.90 -6.72 4.96
CA SER A 237 8.86 -8.17 4.75
C SER A 237 7.56 -8.59 4.06
N VAL A 238 6.45 -8.00 4.49
CA VAL A 238 5.10 -8.15 3.92
C VAL A 238 4.38 -6.80 3.99
N ILE A 239 3.34 -6.62 3.18
CA ILE A 239 2.57 -5.37 3.14
C ILE A 239 1.67 -5.13 4.36
N ARG A 240 1.45 -6.18 5.17
CA ARG A 240 0.66 -6.16 6.40
C ARG A 240 1.16 -7.24 7.36
N ARG A 241 1.76 -6.82 8.49
CA ARG A 241 2.41 -7.74 9.44
C ARG A 241 1.44 -8.40 10.43
N THR A 242 0.23 -7.87 10.54
CA THR A 242 -0.81 -8.29 11.48
C THR A 242 -1.93 -9.05 10.77
N THR A 243 -2.59 -9.92 11.52
CA THR A 243 -3.80 -10.59 11.04
C THR A 243 -5.03 -9.81 11.52
N PRO A 244 -5.95 -9.41 10.62
CA PRO A 244 -7.19 -8.78 11.04
C PRO A 244 -7.99 -9.64 12.02
N LYS A 245 -8.57 -9.01 13.05
CA LYS A 245 -9.51 -9.68 13.98
C LYS A 245 -10.84 -10.06 13.31
N ARG A 246 -11.20 -9.33 12.25
CA ARG A 246 -12.40 -9.52 11.43
C ARG A 246 -12.10 -9.14 9.99
N VAL A 247 -12.77 -9.77 9.03
CA VAL A 247 -12.66 -9.45 7.60
C VAL A 247 -14.06 -9.16 7.09
N GLU A 248 -14.46 -7.89 7.19
CA GLU A 248 -15.71 -7.41 6.62
C GLU A 248 -15.63 -7.34 5.08
N ARG A 249 -16.79 -7.39 4.43
CA ARG A 249 -16.87 -7.20 2.98
C ARG A 249 -16.79 -5.71 2.65
N GLY A 250 -16.08 -5.40 1.57
CA GLY A 250 -16.10 -4.07 0.99
C GLY A 250 -17.48 -3.78 0.40
N GLU A 251 -17.98 -2.57 0.67
CA GLU A 251 -19.22 -2.09 0.05
C GLU A 251 -18.95 -1.67 -1.40
N LEU A 252 -19.59 -2.34 -2.37
CA LEU A 252 -19.67 -1.87 -3.75
C LEU A 252 -20.98 -1.11 -3.96
N GLN A 253 -20.93 -0.04 -4.76
CA GLN A 253 -22.14 0.62 -5.21
C GLN A 253 -22.90 -0.28 -6.19
N ASN A 254 -23.90 -0.99 -5.69
CA ASN A 254 -24.80 -1.81 -6.50
C ASN A 254 -25.93 -0.96 -7.09
N ASN A 255 -25.62 -0.23 -8.14
CA ASN A 255 -26.63 0.41 -8.98
C ASN A 255 -26.72 -0.35 -10.31
N PRO A 256 -27.88 -0.97 -10.65
CA PRO A 256 -28.04 -1.74 -11.89
C PRO A 256 -27.79 -0.94 -13.17
N ARG A 257 -27.80 0.40 -13.08
CA ARG A 257 -27.54 1.31 -14.21
C ARG A 257 -26.07 1.70 -14.35
N THR A 258 -25.17 1.28 -13.45
CA THR A 258 -23.74 1.59 -13.58
C THR A 258 -23.14 0.79 -14.71
N LYS A 259 -22.27 1.44 -15.49
CA LYS A 259 -21.51 0.77 -16.52
C LYS A 259 -20.57 -0.25 -15.88
N LYS A 260 -20.45 -1.43 -16.49
CA LYS A 260 -19.51 -2.46 -16.03
C LYS A 260 -18.18 -2.25 -16.71
N LEU A 261 -17.09 -2.32 -15.95
CA LEU A 261 -15.74 -2.08 -16.46
C LEU A 261 -14.85 -3.31 -16.30
N VAL A 262 -14.02 -3.54 -17.31
CA VAL A 262 -12.74 -4.24 -17.15
C VAL A 262 -11.71 -3.18 -16.80
N CYS A 263 -10.98 -3.35 -15.70
CA CYS A 263 -9.91 -2.44 -15.32
C CYS A 263 -8.54 -3.12 -15.41
N PHE A 264 -7.61 -2.48 -16.09
CA PHE A 264 -6.23 -2.94 -16.24
C PHE A 264 -5.31 -2.29 -15.21
N PHE A 265 -4.41 -3.08 -14.63
CA PHE A 265 -3.51 -2.65 -13.56
C PHE A 265 -2.09 -3.17 -13.77
N PHE A 266 -1.16 -2.26 -14.07
CA PHE A 266 0.28 -2.49 -13.87
C PHE A 266 0.69 -2.27 -12.41
N THR A 267 -0.03 -1.42 -11.69
CA THR A 267 0.19 -1.13 -10.26
C THR A 267 -1.13 -1.04 -9.53
N VAL A 268 -1.09 -1.24 -8.20
CA VAL A 268 -2.29 -1.19 -7.35
C VAL A 268 -2.68 0.23 -6.89
N GLU A 269 -1.90 1.26 -7.24
CA GLU A 269 -2.13 2.63 -6.77
C GLU A 269 -3.52 3.16 -7.17
N THR A 270 -3.98 2.83 -8.38
CA THR A 270 -5.27 3.33 -8.88
C THR A 270 -6.46 2.42 -8.55
N LEU A 271 -6.25 1.32 -7.81
CA LEU A 271 -7.27 0.31 -7.53
C LEU A 271 -8.43 0.90 -6.73
N PHE A 272 -8.18 1.49 -5.56
CA PHE A 272 -9.25 2.10 -4.75
C PHE A 272 -9.97 3.25 -5.47
N PRO A 273 -9.28 4.20 -6.12
CA PRO A 273 -9.93 5.21 -6.95
C PRO A 273 -10.91 4.63 -7.98
N LYS A 274 -10.56 3.54 -8.66
CA LYS A 274 -11.45 2.87 -9.63
C LYS A 274 -12.63 2.17 -8.96
N LEU A 275 -12.44 1.54 -7.79
CA LEU A 275 -13.52 0.90 -7.03
C LEU A 275 -14.53 1.90 -6.45
N ALA A 276 -14.09 3.11 -6.12
CA ALA A 276 -14.92 4.13 -5.47
C ALA A 276 -15.82 4.93 -6.43
N ARG A 277 -15.71 4.70 -7.75
CA ARG A 277 -16.49 5.44 -8.77
C ARG A 277 -17.99 5.18 -8.63
N ALA A 278 -18.78 6.24 -8.72
CA ALA A 278 -20.24 6.16 -8.60
C ALA A 278 -20.95 5.86 -9.93
N ASP A 279 -20.31 6.16 -11.06
CA ASP A 279 -20.86 6.02 -12.42
C ASP A 279 -20.58 4.65 -13.05
N CYS A 280 -19.58 3.94 -12.52
CA CYS A 280 -19.06 2.69 -13.06
C CYS A 280 -18.82 1.67 -11.94
N ALA A 281 -18.93 0.38 -12.27
CA ALA A 281 -18.59 -0.71 -11.37
C ALA A 281 -17.58 -1.64 -12.04
N VAL A 282 -16.49 -1.95 -11.35
CA VAL A 282 -15.49 -2.91 -11.83
C VAL A 282 -16.10 -4.31 -11.82
N ALA A 283 -16.16 -4.93 -12.99
CA ALA A 283 -16.67 -6.29 -13.17
C ALA A 283 -15.56 -7.33 -13.11
N VAL A 284 -14.37 -7.01 -13.64
CA VAL A 284 -13.17 -7.84 -13.58
C VAL A 284 -11.93 -6.96 -13.63
N ALA A 285 -10.87 -7.35 -12.92
CA ALA A 285 -9.56 -6.73 -13.00
C ALA A 285 -8.62 -7.55 -13.89
N VAL A 286 -7.77 -6.90 -14.68
CA VAL A 286 -6.63 -7.53 -15.34
C VAL A 286 -5.37 -6.99 -14.70
N THR A 287 -4.52 -7.86 -14.14
CA THR A 287 -3.32 -7.46 -13.40
C THR A 287 -2.07 -8.03 -14.05
N ILE A 288 -1.00 -7.24 -14.10
CA ILE A 288 0.31 -7.65 -14.63
C ILE A 288 1.32 -7.61 -13.49
N GLY A 289 2.16 -8.64 -13.36
CA GLY A 289 3.12 -8.78 -12.28
C GLY A 289 2.61 -9.66 -11.16
N ASP A 290 3.49 -10.50 -10.61
CA ASP A 290 3.20 -11.36 -9.46
C ASP A 290 2.77 -10.54 -8.22
N ASP A 291 3.51 -9.48 -7.88
CA ASP A 291 3.21 -8.65 -6.71
C ASP A 291 1.92 -7.84 -6.87
N THR A 292 1.73 -7.21 -8.03
CA THR A 292 0.50 -6.47 -8.33
C THR A 292 -0.70 -7.41 -8.28
N THR A 293 -0.57 -8.61 -8.86
CA THR A 293 -1.59 -9.65 -8.83
C THR A 293 -1.90 -10.09 -7.39
N SER A 294 -0.87 -10.31 -6.57
CA SER A 294 -1.02 -10.73 -5.18
C SER A 294 -1.68 -9.65 -4.31
N ILE A 295 -1.25 -8.40 -4.41
CA ILE A 295 -1.84 -7.29 -3.64
C ILE A 295 -3.26 -6.98 -4.12
N ALA A 296 -3.49 -6.94 -5.43
CA ALA A 296 -4.82 -6.72 -5.99
C ALA A 296 -5.78 -7.84 -5.60
N GLY A 297 -5.35 -9.11 -5.68
CA GLY A 297 -6.14 -10.26 -5.25
C GLY A 297 -6.53 -10.18 -3.78
N ASP A 298 -5.63 -9.70 -2.91
CA ASP A 298 -5.93 -9.48 -1.50
C ASP A 298 -7.11 -8.51 -1.38
N ILE A 299 -7.02 -7.38 -2.05
CA ILE A 299 -8.00 -6.31 -1.91
C ILE A 299 -9.33 -6.72 -2.55
N LEU A 300 -9.31 -7.22 -3.79
CA LEU A 300 -10.49 -7.49 -4.61
C LEU A 300 -11.38 -8.60 -4.03
N LYS A 301 -10.83 -9.57 -3.29
CA LYS A 301 -11.63 -10.64 -2.67
C LYS A 301 -12.65 -10.10 -1.66
N ARG A 302 -12.36 -8.97 -1.01
CA ARG A 302 -13.28 -8.28 -0.08
C ARG A 302 -14.48 -7.69 -0.80
N PHE A 303 -14.33 -7.37 -2.08
CA PHE A 303 -15.38 -6.84 -2.95
C PHE A 303 -16.04 -7.91 -3.81
N GLY A 304 -15.53 -9.15 -3.80
CA GLY A 304 -16.02 -10.23 -4.66
C GLY A 304 -15.80 -9.97 -6.15
N ILE A 305 -14.77 -9.20 -6.50
CA ILE A 305 -14.45 -8.87 -7.90
C ILE A 305 -13.44 -9.90 -8.41
N PRO A 306 -13.73 -10.64 -9.49
CA PRO A 306 -12.79 -11.57 -10.09
C PRO A 306 -11.65 -10.83 -10.78
N MET A 307 -10.56 -11.56 -11.04
CA MET A 307 -9.40 -11.03 -11.74
C MET A 307 -8.79 -12.01 -12.74
N ILE A 308 -8.11 -11.49 -13.76
CA ILE A 308 -7.24 -12.21 -14.67
C ILE A 308 -5.82 -11.70 -14.39
N GLY A 309 -5.03 -12.47 -13.64
CA GLY A 309 -3.63 -12.13 -13.35
C GLY A 309 -2.71 -12.74 -14.40
N ILE A 310 -1.74 -11.95 -14.86
CA ILE A 310 -0.66 -12.36 -15.76
C ILE A 310 0.64 -12.24 -14.96
N THR A 311 1.31 -13.36 -14.79
CA THR A 311 2.46 -13.52 -13.88
C THR A 311 3.56 -14.34 -14.55
N ASP A 312 4.81 -14.20 -14.13
CA ASP A 312 5.93 -14.97 -14.66
C ASP A 312 6.63 -15.84 -13.59
N GLY A 313 6.29 -15.63 -12.32
CA GLY A 313 6.78 -16.44 -11.19
C GLY A 313 7.94 -15.84 -10.43
N ASP A 314 8.08 -14.53 -10.45
CA ASP A 314 9.12 -13.80 -9.74
C ASP A 314 8.63 -13.11 -8.44
N ALA A 315 7.52 -13.57 -7.86
CA ALA A 315 6.88 -12.95 -6.69
C ALA A 315 7.88 -12.64 -5.56
N ASP A 316 7.79 -11.44 -4.99
CA ASP A 316 8.70 -10.96 -3.95
C ASP A 316 8.29 -11.35 -2.52
N GLY A 317 7.22 -12.13 -2.37
CA GLY A 317 6.75 -12.60 -1.06
C GLY A 317 6.02 -11.53 -0.23
N LEU A 318 5.43 -10.52 -0.89
CA LEU A 318 4.81 -9.37 -0.22
C LEU A 318 3.51 -9.70 0.55
N ILE A 319 2.90 -10.86 0.27
CA ILE A 319 1.66 -11.32 0.88
C ILE A 319 1.94 -12.61 1.64
N THR A 320 1.56 -12.65 2.92
CA THR A 320 1.66 -13.89 3.72
C THR A 320 0.90 -15.03 3.05
N GLY A 321 1.59 -16.13 2.74
CA GLY A 321 1.06 -17.29 2.05
C GLY A 321 1.27 -17.31 0.53
N ILE A 322 1.81 -16.24 -0.05
CA ILE A 322 2.34 -16.19 -1.43
C ILE A 322 3.81 -15.83 -1.31
N GLU A 323 4.68 -16.84 -1.23
CA GLU A 323 6.12 -16.66 -0.97
C GLU A 323 6.92 -16.78 -2.26
N SER A 324 6.62 -17.79 -3.08
CA SER A 324 7.35 -18.10 -4.30
C SER A 324 6.61 -17.69 -5.56
N GLY A 325 5.32 -17.34 -5.43
CA GLY A 325 4.46 -17.13 -6.57
C GLY A 325 4.12 -18.45 -7.27
N ALA A 326 4.22 -19.60 -6.61
CA ALA A 326 3.72 -20.84 -7.17
C ALA A 326 2.21 -20.74 -7.43
N LEU A 327 1.72 -21.35 -8.52
CA LEU A 327 0.29 -21.27 -8.88
C LEU A 327 -0.60 -21.82 -7.75
N GLU A 328 -0.15 -22.82 -7.01
CA GLU A 328 -0.88 -23.43 -5.91
C GLU A 328 -1.08 -22.45 -4.73
N GLU A 329 -0.17 -21.51 -4.53
CA GLU A 329 -0.27 -20.46 -3.49
C GLU A 329 -1.44 -19.52 -3.81
N TYR A 330 -1.60 -19.14 -5.08
CA TYR A 330 -2.72 -18.29 -5.52
C TYR A 330 -4.08 -18.97 -5.34
N ALA A 331 -4.16 -20.30 -5.44
CA ALA A 331 -5.44 -21.03 -5.37
C ALA A 331 -6.19 -20.83 -4.05
N GLN A 332 -5.48 -20.57 -2.96
CA GLN A 332 -6.07 -20.35 -1.64
C GLN A 332 -6.49 -18.90 -1.40
N PHE A 333 -6.14 -18.01 -2.33
CA PHE A 333 -6.14 -16.58 -2.10
C PHE A 333 -7.06 -15.79 -3.04
N LEU A 334 -7.28 -16.31 -4.24
CA LEU A 334 -7.99 -15.59 -5.29
C LEU A 334 -9.48 -15.36 -4.99
N PRO A 335 -10.03 -14.21 -5.44
CA PRO A 335 -11.48 -14.06 -5.54
C PRO A 335 -12.08 -15.17 -6.41
N GLN A 336 -13.27 -15.64 -6.08
CA GLN A 336 -13.96 -16.66 -6.89
C GLN A 336 -14.16 -16.19 -8.33
N GLY A 337 -13.93 -17.08 -9.31
CA GLY A 337 -14.04 -16.76 -10.74
C GLY A 337 -12.84 -16.03 -11.33
N SER A 338 -11.73 -15.98 -10.59
CA SER A 338 -10.46 -15.44 -11.07
C SER A 338 -9.61 -16.50 -11.78
N VAL A 339 -8.69 -16.03 -12.63
CA VAL A 339 -7.73 -16.84 -13.38
C VAL A 339 -6.34 -16.25 -13.21
N ILE A 340 -5.32 -17.10 -13.05
CA ILE A 340 -3.90 -16.71 -13.16
C ILE A 340 -3.31 -17.41 -14.38
N ILE A 341 -2.71 -16.63 -15.27
CA ILE A 341 -1.99 -17.06 -16.46
C ILE A 341 -0.52 -16.91 -16.14
N ARG A 342 0.15 -18.04 -15.89
CA ARG A 342 1.59 -18.08 -15.65
C ARG A 342 2.33 -18.23 -16.96
N LEU A 343 3.22 -17.27 -17.22
CA LEU A 343 4.07 -17.19 -18.38
C LEU A 343 5.49 -17.69 -18.06
N LYS A 344 6.33 -17.75 -19.09
CA LYS A 344 7.78 -17.94 -18.93
C LYS A 344 8.38 -16.79 -18.12
N PRO A 345 9.49 -17.02 -17.40
CA PRO A 345 10.19 -15.96 -16.66
C PRO A 345 10.49 -14.73 -17.52
N GLU A 346 10.34 -13.54 -16.93
CA GLU A 346 10.62 -12.21 -17.50
C GLU A 346 9.73 -11.83 -18.71
N THR A 347 8.54 -12.42 -18.85
CA THR A 347 7.65 -12.16 -20.01
C THR A 347 6.33 -11.49 -19.69
N ASP A 348 5.96 -11.34 -18.43
CA ASP A 348 4.69 -10.74 -18.02
C ASP A 348 4.58 -9.25 -18.35
N ASP A 349 5.62 -8.45 -18.15
CA ASP A 349 5.67 -7.05 -18.55
C ASP A 349 5.51 -6.90 -20.07
N VAL A 350 6.18 -7.76 -20.86
CA VAL A 350 6.11 -7.78 -22.34
C VAL A 350 4.71 -8.15 -22.84
N ILE A 351 4.11 -9.19 -22.27
CA ILE A 351 2.74 -9.60 -22.61
C ILE A 351 1.73 -8.55 -22.09
N GLY A 352 1.98 -7.95 -20.93
CA GLY A 352 1.16 -6.89 -20.36
C GLY A 352 1.07 -5.66 -21.27
N GLU A 353 2.19 -5.20 -21.81
CA GLU A 353 2.25 -4.15 -22.84
C GLU A 353 1.41 -4.53 -24.08
N ARG A 354 1.56 -5.77 -24.58
CA ARG A 354 0.77 -6.25 -25.72
C ARG A 354 -0.73 -6.31 -25.42
N VAL A 355 -1.13 -6.74 -24.21
CA VAL A 355 -2.54 -6.73 -23.78
C VAL A 355 -3.06 -5.29 -23.71
N LYS A 356 -2.27 -4.37 -23.16
CA LYS A 356 -2.58 -2.95 -23.08
C LYS A 356 -2.81 -2.33 -24.47
N GLU A 357 -1.95 -2.63 -25.43
CA GLU A 357 -2.03 -2.13 -26.81
C GLU A 357 -3.16 -2.81 -27.62
N ASP A 358 -3.17 -4.14 -27.68
CA ASP A 358 -4.03 -4.89 -28.59
C ASP A 358 -5.46 -5.05 -28.07
N ILE A 359 -5.62 -5.20 -26.75
CA ILE A 359 -6.93 -5.43 -26.12
C ILE A 359 -7.52 -4.15 -25.58
N PHE A 360 -6.75 -3.39 -24.80
CA PHE A 360 -7.22 -2.16 -24.16
C PHE A 360 -7.03 -0.91 -25.02
N LYS A 361 -6.36 -1.00 -26.18
CA LYS A 361 -6.14 0.12 -27.11
C LYS A 361 -5.47 1.32 -26.43
N GLY A 362 -4.54 1.04 -25.52
CA GLY A 362 -3.83 2.04 -24.73
C GLY A 362 -4.61 2.59 -23.52
N SER A 363 -5.89 2.24 -23.34
CA SER A 363 -6.71 2.62 -22.18
C SER A 363 -6.43 1.73 -20.97
N ASP A 364 -6.75 2.16 -19.74
CA ASP A 364 -6.75 1.29 -18.55
C ASP A 364 -8.12 0.66 -18.29
N GLU A 365 -9.10 0.93 -19.14
CA GLU A 365 -10.50 0.58 -18.92
C GLU A 365 -11.20 0.21 -20.22
N ILE A 366 -12.03 -0.83 -20.15
CA ILE A 366 -12.97 -1.22 -21.20
C ILE A 366 -14.37 -1.22 -20.61
N VAL A 367 -15.30 -0.51 -21.25
CA VAL A 367 -16.73 -0.59 -20.90
C VAL A 367 -17.30 -1.88 -21.48
N LEU A 368 -17.95 -2.65 -20.62
CA LEU A 368 -18.66 -3.86 -20.99
C LEU A 368 -20.13 -3.53 -21.24
N ASP A 369 -20.59 -3.89 -22.43
CA ASP A 369 -21.99 -3.85 -22.84
C ASP A 369 -22.49 -5.27 -23.17
N GLY A 370 -23.77 -5.51 -22.90
CA GLY A 370 -24.42 -6.81 -23.15
C GLY A 370 -24.22 -7.81 -22.01
N ASP A 371 -24.06 -9.08 -22.35
CA ASP A 371 -23.87 -10.14 -21.36
C ASP A 371 -22.45 -10.13 -20.78
N ILE A 372 -22.34 -9.75 -19.51
CA ILE A 372 -21.06 -9.49 -18.84
C ILE A 372 -20.22 -10.76 -18.73
N GLU A 373 -20.83 -11.90 -18.44
CA GLU A 373 -20.11 -13.18 -18.30
C GLU A 373 -19.48 -13.59 -19.64
N THR A 374 -20.24 -13.56 -20.74
CA THR A 374 -19.70 -13.84 -22.08
C THR A 374 -18.56 -12.88 -22.44
N ARG A 375 -18.68 -11.59 -22.12
CA ARG A 375 -17.62 -10.61 -22.41
C ARG A 375 -16.33 -10.88 -21.64
N ILE A 376 -16.44 -11.35 -20.39
CA ILE A 376 -15.27 -11.70 -19.57
C ILE A 376 -14.59 -12.96 -20.15
N GLU A 377 -15.35 -13.95 -20.59
CA GLU A 377 -14.79 -15.15 -21.24
C GLU A 377 -14.13 -14.82 -22.60
N GLU A 378 -14.74 -13.95 -23.41
CA GLU A 378 -14.13 -13.44 -24.65
C GLU A 378 -12.81 -12.72 -24.37
N LEU A 379 -12.75 -11.90 -23.32
CA LEU A 379 -11.54 -11.22 -22.88
C LEU A 379 -10.45 -12.23 -22.48
N LYS A 380 -10.80 -13.20 -21.63
CA LYS A 380 -9.89 -14.27 -21.20
C LYS A 380 -9.31 -15.01 -22.40
N HIS A 381 -10.15 -15.40 -23.36
CA HIS A 381 -9.69 -16.09 -24.56
C HIS A 381 -8.72 -15.23 -25.39
N ARG A 382 -9.01 -13.94 -25.58
CA ARG A 382 -8.11 -13.03 -26.29
C ARG A 382 -6.75 -12.88 -25.60
N ILE A 383 -6.72 -12.80 -24.27
CA ILE A 383 -5.47 -12.74 -23.50
C ILE A 383 -4.69 -14.05 -23.67
N LEU A 384 -5.35 -15.20 -23.54
CA LEU A 384 -4.72 -16.51 -23.73
C LEU A 384 -4.12 -16.66 -25.13
N GLU A 385 -4.82 -16.24 -26.18
CA GLU A 385 -4.30 -16.28 -27.55
C GLU A 385 -3.10 -15.36 -27.77
N LEU A 386 -3.08 -14.18 -27.16
CA LEU A 386 -1.93 -13.26 -27.24
C LEU A 386 -0.68 -13.83 -26.56
N ALA A 387 -0.88 -14.55 -25.46
CA ALA A 387 0.20 -15.11 -24.62
C ALA A 387 0.54 -16.57 -24.96
N LYS A 388 -0.15 -17.21 -25.91
CA LYS A 388 -0.16 -18.67 -26.13
C LYS A 388 1.23 -19.34 -26.17
N ASP A 389 2.22 -18.65 -26.74
CA ASP A 389 3.55 -19.20 -26.96
C ASP A 389 4.41 -19.14 -25.68
N ASP A 390 3.98 -18.37 -24.68
CA ASP A 390 4.69 -18.10 -23.41
C ASP A 390 3.98 -18.68 -22.19
N ILE A 391 2.74 -19.18 -22.31
CA ILE A 391 2.02 -19.80 -21.20
C ILE A 391 2.71 -21.10 -20.78
N ILE A 392 3.02 -21.21 -19.49
CA ILE A 392 3.52 -22.45 -18.86
C ILE A 392 2.53 -23.04 -17.85
N GLY A 393 1.52 -22.27 -17.43
CA GLY A 393 0.46 -22.77 -16.56
C GLY A 393 -0.76 -21.84 -16.49
N VAL A 394 -1.92 -22.41 -16.17
CA VAL A 394 -3.15 -21.65 -15.93
C VAL A 394 -3.84 -22.20 -14.69
N LEU A 395 -4.12 -21.32 -13.74
CA LEU A 395 -4.95 -21.61 -12.59
C LEU A 395 -6.31 -20.95 -12.76
N ASP A 396 -7.39 -21.71 -12.60
CA ASP A 396 -8.76 -21.22 -12.71
C ASP A 396 -9.52 -21.51 -11.41
N SER A 397 -9.99 -20.45 -10.74
CA SER A 397 -10.78 -20.52 -9.51
C SER A 397 -12.29 -20.50 -9.78
N SER A 398 -12.71 -20.58 -11.04
CA SER A 398 -14.11 -20.75 -11.39
C SER A 398 -14.59 -22.13 -10.95
N PRO A 399 -15.81 -22.26 -10.41
CA PRO A 399 -16.38 -23.57 -10.13
C PRO A 399 -16.40 -24.38 -11.43
N ARG A 400 -15.76 -25.56 -11.43
CA ARG A 400 -15.87 -26.51 -12.54
C ARG A 400 -17.37 -26.72 -12.79
N ARG A 401 -17.89 -26.26 -13.93
CA ARG A 401 -19.23 -26.66 -14.38
C ARG A 401 -19.27 -28.18 -14.27
N ALA A 402 -20.09 -28.71 -13.37
CA ALA A 402 -20.37 -30.13 -13.34
C ALA A 402 -20.79 -30.50 -14.76
N LYS A 403 -19.98 -31.35 -15.42
CA LYS A 403 -20.22 -31.76 -16.79
C LYS A 403 -21.68 -32.19 -16.91
N GLU A 404 -22.42 -31.52 -17.79
CA GLU A 404 -23.55 -32.10 -18.50
C GLU A 404 -23.02 -33.27 -19.34
N GLU A 405 -22.72 -34.37 -18.67
CA GLU A 405 -22.59 -35.72 -19.22
C GLU A 405 -23.44 -36.66 -18.38
N ALA A 406 -24.69 -36.26 -18.10
CA ALA A 406 -25.77 -37.22 -17.94
C ALA A 406 -26.24 -37.62 -19.34
N LYS A 407 -25.45 -38.52 -19.93
CA LYS A 407 -25.80 -39.51 -20.96
C LYS A 407 -27.26 -39.48 -21.41
N GLU A 408 -27.43 -39.33 -22.72
CA GLU A 408 -28.31 -40.24 -23.46
C GLU A 408 -28.10 -41.66 -22.94
N LEU A 409 -29.09 -42.17 -22.20
CA LEU A 409 -29.51 -43.57 -22.14
C LEU A 409 -30.88 -43.66 -21.46
#